data_AF-A0A3B8WI61-F1
#
_entry.id   AF-A0A3B8WI61-F1
#
_cell.length_a   1.000
_cell.length_b   1.000
_cell.length_c   1.000
_cell.angle_alpha   90.00
_cell.angle_beta   90.00
_cell.angle_gamma   90.00
#
_symmetry.space_group_name_H-M   'P 1'
#
loop_
_entity.id
_entity.type
_entity.pdbx_description
1 polymer ?
#
loop_
_entity_poly.entity_id
_entity_poly.type
_entity_poly.pdbx_seq_one_letter_code
_entity_poly.pdbx_strand_id
1 'polypeptide(L)'
;RTHLMDAMPVTLGQELRTWREQVAATELRLERAMEDLAALPQGGTAVGTGVNAASEFAGQFVKFLKQNTGYPFRSLEHKFLGQSAVDAPVALSAQFRGVAVVFTKIANDLR
;
A
#
# COMPACT_ATOMS: atom_id res chain seq x y z
N ARG A 1 23.59 14.56 17.43
CA ARG A 1 23.49 16.03 17.19
C ARG A 1 22.02 16.41 17.19
N THR A 2 21.65 17.56 17.74
CA THR A 2 20.31 18.15 17.60
C THR A 2 20.48 19.58 17.10
N HIS A 3 19.66 20.01 16.14
CA HIS A 3 19.88 21.29 15.42
C HIS A 3 21.31 21.44 14.85
N LEU A 4 21.95 20.33 14.47
CA LEU A 4 23.35 20.25 14.02
C LEU A 4 24.41 20.66 15.07
N MET A 5 24.02 20.81 16.33
CA MET A 5 24.91 21.10 17.46
C MET A 5 25.22 19.83 18.27
N ASP A 6 26.27 19.90 19.08
CA ASP A 6 26.67 18.84 20.00
C ASP A 6 25.56 18.56 21.03
N ALA A 7 25.45 17.29 21.42
CA ALA A 7 24.38 16.79 22.27
C ALA A 7 24.86 15.62 23.14
N MET A 8 23.96 15.04 23.94
CA MET A 8 24.25 13.86 24.75
C MET A 8 24.64 12.64 23.90
N PRO A 9 25.51 11.76 24.41
CA PRO A 9 26.00 10.61 23.65
C PRO A 9 24.90 9.60 23.33
N VAL A 10 24.98 9.03 22.12
CA VAL A 10 24.26 7.84 21.66
C VAL A 10 25.24 6.93 20.96
N THR A 11 24.97 5.63 20.94
CA THR A 11 25.77 4.68 20.16
C THR A 11 25.36 4.71 18.68
N LEU A 12 26.31 4.46 17.77
CA LEU A 12 25.99 4.29 16.35
C LEU A 12 24.96 3.17 16.12
N GLY A 13 24.99 2.11 16.94
CA GLY A 13 24.02 1.02 16.88
C GLY A 13 22.57 1.48 17.17
N GLN A 14 22.36 2.46 18.05
CA GLN A 14 21.03 3.03 18.30
C GLN A 14 20.52 3.82 17.09
N GLU A 15 21.40 4.53 16.39
CA GLU A 15 21.07 5.30 15.19
C GLU A 15 20.71 4.36 14.02
N LEU A 16 21.55 3.35 13.75
CA LEU A 16 21.29 2.31 12.74
C LEU A 16 20.00 1.53 13.03
N ARG A 17 19.75 1.19 14.30
CA ARG A 17 18.50 0.53 14.70
C ARG A 17 17.30 1.41 14.41
N THR A 18 17.40 2.73 14.65
CA THR A 18 16.32 3.67 14.36
C THR A 18 15.99 3.67 12.86
N TRP A 19 16.99 3.73 11.98
CA TRP A 19 16.78 3.64 10.54
C TRP A 19 16.12 2.33 10.12
N ARG A 20 16.57 1.19 10.67
CA ARG A 20 15.93 -0.12 10.45
C ARG A 20 14.46 -0.11 10.83
N GLU A 21 14.13 0.39 12.02
CA GLU A 21 12.74 0.46 12.49
C GLU A 21 11.89 1.39 11.62
N GLN A 22 12.46 2.49 11.11
CA GLN A 22 11.75 3.37 10.18
C GLN A 22 11.40 2.65 8.86
N VAL A 23 12.32 1.85 8.32
CA VAL A 23 12.07 1.06 7.10
C VAL A 23 11.01 -0.02 7.36
N ALA A 24 11.15 -0.79 8.43
CA ALA A 24 10.17 -1.83 8.80
C ALA A 24 8.76 -1.23 9.02
N ALA A 25 8.68 -0.04 9.63
CA ALA A 25 7.40 0.65 9.81
C ALA A 25 6.79 1.09 8.47
N THR A 26 7.59 1.45 7.47
CA THR A 26 7.06 1.78 6.13
C THR A 26 6.62 0.56 5.34
N GLU A 27 7.32 -0.58 5.48
CA GLU A 27 6.94 -1.87 4.90
C GLU A 27 5.56 -2.29 5.38
N LEU A 28 5.32 -2.29 6.70
CA LEU A 28 4.02 -2.63 7.28
C LEU A 28 2.88 -1.74 6.76
N ARG A 29 3.16 -0.46 6.51
CA ARG A 29 2.16 0.47 5.96
C ARG A 29 1.86 0.18 4.48
N LEU A 30 2.89 -0.17 3.70
CA LEU A 30 2.72 -0.60 2.31
C LEU A 30 1.91 -1.89 2.23
N GLU A 31 2.20 -2.89 3.06
CA GLU A 31 1.45 -4.15 3.12
C GLU A 31 -0.05 -3.90 3.35
N ARG A 32 -0.40 -3.04 4.32
CA ARG A 32 -1.80 -2.66 4.57
C ARG A 32 -2.45 -1.96 3.38
N ALA A 33 -1.75 -1.03 2.74
CA ALA A 33 -2.28 -0.35 1.54
C ALA A 33 -2.47 -1.32 0.36
N MET A 34 -1.63 -2.36 0.27
CA MET A 34 -1.76 -3.42 -0.73
C MET A 34 -3.00 -4.30 -0.49
N GLU A 35 -3.41 -4.54 0.76
CA GLU A 35 -4.65 -5.27 1.08
C GLU A 35 -5.91 -4.53 0.56
N ASP A 36 -5.91 -3.20 0.64
CA ASP A 36 -6.98 -2.37 0.07
C ASP A 36 -6.92 -2.35 -1.46
N LEU A 37 -5.72 -2.25 -2.03
CA LEU A 37 -5.53 -2.29 -3.49
C LEU A 37 -6.00 -3.61 -4.11
N ALA A 38 -5.92 -4.72 -3.36
CA ALA A 38 -6.34 -6.04 -3.82
C ALA A 38 -7.87 -6.17 -4.01
N ALA A 39 -8.66 -5.16 -3.62
CA ALA A 39 -10.11 -5.14 -3.79
C ALA A 39 -10.53 -4.58 -5.17
N LEU A 40 -11.15 -5.41 -5.99
CA LEU A 40 -11.42 -5.07 -7.39
C LEU A 40 -12.91 -4.80 -7.67
N PRO A 41 -13.24 -3.77 -8.49
CA PRO A 41 -14.61 -3.48 -8.91
C PRO A 41 -15.08 -4.36 -10.09
N GLN A 42 -14.27 -5.34 -10.53
CA GLN A 42 -14.63 -6.23 -11.64
C GLN A 42 -15.98 -6.93 -11.37
N GLY A 43 -16.81 -7.00 -12.41
CA GLY A 43 -18.22 -7.41 -12.32
C GLY A 43 -19.20 -6.28 -12.06
N GLY A 44 -18.74 -5.05 -11.76
CA GLY A 44 -19.59 -3.86 -11.71
C GLY A 44 -20.09 -3.38 -13.08
N THR A 45 -19.44 -3.80 -14.18
CA THR A 45 -19.77 -3.44 -15.57
C THR A 45 -19.73 -1.92 -15.80
N ALA A 46 -20.68 -1.35 -16.54
CA ALA A 46 -20.62 0.04 -16.99
C ALA A 46 -20.72 1.07 -15.85
N VAL A 47 -21.54 0.82 -14.82
CA VAL A 47 -21.89 1.81 -13.80
C VAL A 47 -21.94 1.27 -12.37
N GLY A 48 -21.56 0.01 -12.14
CA GLY A 48 -21.47 -0.59 -10.81
C GLY A 48 -22.63 -1.52 -10.46
N THR A 49 -23.69 -1.52 -11.27
CA THR A 49 -24.88 -2.37 -11.09
C THR A 49 -24.63 -3.85 -11.39
N GLY A 50 -23.62 -4.15 -12.20
CA GLY A 50 -23.39 -5.51 -12.71
C GLY A 50 -24.30 -5.92 -13.87
N VAL A 51 -24.98 -4.96 -14.52
CA VAL A 51 -25.83 -5.25 -15.69
C VAL A 51 -25.02 -5.97 -16.78
N ASN A 52 -25.57 -7.06 -17.32
CA ASN A 52 -24.92 -7.95 -18.30
C ASN A 52 -23.73 -8.77 -17.76
N ALA A 53 -23.45 -8.78 -16.46
CA ALA A 53 -22.57 -9.77 -15.85
C ALA A 53 -23.39 -10.91 -15.23
N ALA A 54 -22.98 -12.15 -15.48
CA ALA A 54 -23.52 -13.30 -14.74
C ALA A 54 -23.21 -13.16 -13.24
N SER A 55 -24.10 -13.65 -12.37
CA SER A 55 -23.99 -13.55 -10.91
C SER A 55 -22.66 -14.08 -10.37
N GLU A 56 -22.10 -15.11 -11.00
CA GLU A 56 -20.86 -15.76 -10.57
C GLU A 56 -19.60 -15.08 -11.11
N PHE A 57 -19.73 -14.17 -12.08
CA PHE A 57 -18.61 -13.63 -12.84
C PHE A 57 -17.56 -12.98 -11.96
N ALA A 58 -17.98 -12.12 -11.02
CA ALA A 58 -17.06 -11.40 -10.15
C ALA A 58 -16.26 -12.34 -9.22
N GLY A 59 -16.91 -13.40 -8.73
CA GLY A 59 -16.26 -14.42 -7.90
C GLY A 59 -15.30 -15.30 -8.70
N GLN A 60 -15.70 -15.74 -9.89
CA GLN A 60 -14.87 -16.54 -10.79
C GLN A 60 -13.65 -15.75 -11.28
N PHE A 61 -13.83 -14.48 -11.64
CA PHE A 61 -12.73 -13.61 -12.05
C PHE A 61 -11.65 -13.53 -10.98
N VAL A 62 -12.05 -13.23 -9.73
CA VAL A 62 -11.12 -13.13 -8.61
C VAL A 62 -10.42 -14.46 -8.33
N LYS A 63 -11.17 -15.57 -8.40
CA LYS A 63 -10.61 -16.93 -8.23
C LYS A 63 -9.51 -17.20 -9.25
N PHE A 64 -9.77 -16.99 -10.55
CA PHE A 64 -8.77 -17.23 -11.59
C PHE A 64 -7.61 -16.24 -11.53
N LEU A 65 -7.88 -14.97 -11.19
CA LEU A 65 -6.83 -13.97 -11.03
C LEU A 65 -5.87 -14.34 -9.88
N LYS A 66 -6.41 -14.78 -8.73
CA LYS A 66 -5.61 -15.28 -7.61
C LYS A 66 -4.80 -16.51 -8.00
N GLN A 67 -5.38 -17.46 -8.75
CA GLN A 67 -4.67 -18.64 -9.24
C GLN A 67 -3.51 -18.30 -10.19
N ASN A 68 -3.71 -17.33 -11.08
CA ASN A 68 -2.72 -16.97 -12.10
C ASN A 68 -1.58 -16.10 -11.56
N THR A 69 -1.85 -15.30 -10.52
CA THR A 69 -0.89 -14.29 -10.02
C THR A 69 -0.32 -14.60 -8.66
N GLY A 70 -0.98 -15.46 -7.87
CA GLY A 70 -0.61 -15.73 -6.47
C GLY A 70 -1.01 -14.63 -5.48
N TYR A 71 -1.54 -13.49 -5.93
CA TYR A 71 -1.93 -12.39 -5.06
C TYR A 71 -3.34 -12.54 -4.49
N PRO A 72 -3.61 -12.04 -3.26
CA PRO A 72 -4.87 -12.24 -2.54
C PRO A 72 -5.97 -11.28 -3.01
N PHE A 73 -6.24 -11.23 -4.32
CA PHE A 73 -7.31 -10.40 -4.86
C PHE A 73 -8.67 -10.78 -4.28
N ARG A 74 -9.54 -9.79 -4.11
CA ARG A 74 -10.93 -9.93 -3.65
C ARG A 74 -11.87 -9.07 -4.46
N SER A 75 -13.15 -9.44 -4.48
CA SER A 75 -14.19 -8.64 -5.10
C SER A 75 -14.64 -7.54 -4.13
N LEU A 76 -14.77 -6.29 -4.59
CA LEU A 76 -15.46 -5.26 -3.82
C LEU A 76 -16.94 -5.64 -3.63
N GLU A 77 -17.49 -5.46 -2.44
CA GLU A 77 -18.92 -5.68 -2.20
C GLU A 77 -19.77 -4.65 -2.95
N HIS A 78 -19.43 -3.36 -2.79
CA HIS A 78 -20.08 -2.27 -3.48
C HIS A 78 -19.21 -1.75 -4.64
N LYS A 79 -19.53 -2.18 -5.87
CA LYS A 79 -18.69 -1.92 -7.07
C LYS A 79 -18.57 -0.45 -7.43
N PHE A 80 -19.60 0.34 -7.14
CA PHE A 80 -19.61 1.78 -7.40
C PHE A 80 -18.41 2.49 -6.80
N LEU A 81 -17.96 2.08 -5.60
CA LEU A 81 -16.81 2.69 -4.90
C LEU A 81 -15.54 2.68 -5.76
N GLY A 82 -15.19 1.51 -6.31
CA GLY A 82 -13.99 1.36 -7.15
C GLY A 82 -14.16 1.85 -8.60
N GLN A 83 -15.38 2.27 -9.00
CA GLN A 83 -15.64 2.87 -10.30
C GLN A 83 -15.77 4.39 -10.22
N SER A 84 -16.24 4.93 -9.10
CA SER A 84 -16.39 6.36 -8.88
C SER A 84 -15.07 7.04 -8.55
N ALA A 85 -14.16 6.33 -7.89
CA ALA A 85 -12.90 6.87 -7.42
C ALA A 85 -11.79 5.81 -7.38
N VAL A 86 -10.55 6.27 -7.26
CA VAL A 86 -9.33 5.44 -7.24
C VAL A 86 -8.59 5.58 -5.91
N ASP A 87 -9.35 5.53 -4.81
CA ASP A 87 -8.86 5.83 -3.47
C ASP A 87 -7.75 4.89 -3.01
N ALA A 88 -7.86 3.58 -3.26
CA ALA A 88 -6.85 2.61 -2.89
C ALA A 88 -5.49 2.83 -3.62
N PRO A 89 -5.45 3.03 -4.95
CA PRO A 89 -4.24 3.50 -5.64
C PRO A 89 -3.65 4.81 -5.07
N VAL A 90 -4.49 5.79 -4.74
CA VAL A 90 -4.04 7.07 -4.16
C VAL A 90 -3.44 6.87 -2.75
N ALA A 91 -4.07 6.03 -1.93
CA ALA A 91 -3.57 5.66 -0.61
C ALA A 91 -2.21 4.95 -0.69
N LEU A 92 -2.04 4.01 -1.62
CA LEU A 92 -0.76 3.34 -1.87
C LEU A 92 0.31 4.36 -2.31
N SER A 93 -0.03 5.29 -3.21
CA SER A 93 0.87 6.37 -3.62
C SER A 93 1.32 7.22 -2.42
N ALA A 94 0.45 7.47 -1.44
CA ALA A 94 0.81 8.16 -0.21
C ALA A 94 1.79 7.35 0.66
N GLN A 95 1.63 6.03 0.73
CA GLN A 95 2.59 5.18 1.45
C GLN A 95 3.97 5.16 0.77
N PHE A 96 4.03 5.13 -0.56
CA PHE A 96 5.29 5.29 -1.28
C PHE A 96 5.98 6.63 -1.00
N ARG A 97 5.23 7.73 -0.88
CA ARG A 97 5.79 9.02 -0.42
C ARG A 97 6.38 8.92 0.99
N GLY A 98 5.72 8.20 1.90
CA GLY A 98 6.24 7.92 3.24
C GLY A 98 7.59 7.19 3.22
N VAL A 99 7.72 6.17 2.37
CA VAL A 99 8.99 5.44 2.14
C VAL A 99 10.07 6.39 1.64
N ALA A 100 9.76 7.23 0.64
CA ALA A 100 10.71 8.17 0.07
C ALA A 100 11.25 9.17 1.10
N VAL A 101 10.39 9.66 2.02
CA VAL A 101 10.81 10.54 3.12
C VAL A 101 11.79 9.83 4.06
N VAL A 102 11.51 8.57 4.43
CA VAL A 102 12.42 7.77 5.27
C VAL A 102 13.77 7.58 4.60
N PHE A 103 13.79 7.17 3.33
CA PHE A 103 15.06 6.99 2.61
C PHE A 103 15.81 8.29 2.40
N THR A 104 15.12 9.40 2.15
CA THR A 104 15.75 10.73 2.05
C THR A 104 16.43 11.10 3.37
N LYS A 105 15.79 10.86 4.51
CA LYS A 105 16.39 11.10 5.84
C LYS A 105 17.64 10.26 6.04
N ILE A 106 17.56 8.95 5.81
CA ILE A 106 18.68 8.02 5.98
C ILE A 106 19.85 8.39 5.05
N ALA A 107 19.57 8.70 3.78
CA ALA A 107 20.60 9.11 2.83
C ALA A 107 21.29 10.42 3.24
N ASN A 108 20.55 11.38 3.80
CA ASN A 108 21.12 12.62 4.29
C ASN A 108 21.95 12.45 5.58
N ASP A 109 21.59 11.50 6.45
CA ASP A 109 22.40 11.20 7.64
C ASP A 109 23.73 10.51 7.27
N LEU A 110 23.75 9.73 6.18
CA LEU A 110 24.92 9.00 5.69
C LEU A 110 25.91 9.84 4.88
N ARG A 111 25.46 10.97 4.31
CA ARG A 111 26.24 11.86 3.44
C ARG A 111 27.10 12.83 4.24
#